data_AF-A0A3P9JV72-F1
#
_entry.id   AF-A0A3P9JV72-F1
#
_cell.length_a   1.000
_cell.length_b   1.000
_cell.length_c   1.000
_cell.angle_alpha   90.00
_cell.angle_beta   90.00
_cell.angle_gamma   90.00
#
_symmetry.space_group_name_H-M   'P 1'
#
loop_
_entity.id
_entity.type
_entity.pdbx_description
1 polymer ?
#
loop_
_entity_poly.entity_id
_entity_poly.type
_entity_poly.pdbx_seq_one_letter_code
_entity_poly.pdbx_strand_id
1 'polypeptide(L)'
;MDVDVEAAVKSCTTCSQHDKTAITRAAPLQPVPFPSTAWEKVAIDIVGPFNSGSADCRYAITLIDYYSKWPEVAFISNVTTATVISFLSAVFSREGNPLELVTDNGSCFVSAEFEDFLAARDITHCRSSNYYPQSNCEIERWNRVFVNCLQTADIQGQPWLPYVTDFLLAYRATPHAITSVSPAELLHGRPFRTKLNIKNLAPPRASSQMKCGTLSNIVARRQAKIKQYTDKRRAAQTANFPCGSYVRIRKPGFVKKGRSKFIQPLQVLAQKGPSTCKLSDGKVWNDIHLSSASPAIAAETHDSSVQPDEVYLPSFAPLPSLPA
;
A
#
# COMPACT_ATOMS: atom_id res chain seq x y z
N MET A 1 15.68 42.14 -13.36
CA MET A 1 14.47 41.93 -14.18
C MET A 1 14.13 40.45 -14.29
N ASP A 2 14.92 39.63 -14.99
CA ASP A 2 14.59 38.19 -15.12
C ASP A 2 14.55 37.45 -13.78
N VAL A 3 15.49 37.76 -12.88
CA VAL A 3 15.53 37.21 -11.51
C VAL A 3 14.29 37.59 -10.69
N ASP A 4 13.80 38.82 -10.85
CA ASP A 4 12.65 39.35 -10.11
C ASP A 4 11.34 38.74 -10.64
N VAL A 5 11.24 38.58 -11.96
CA VAL A 5 10.12 37.88 -12.62
C VAL A 5 10.11 36.41 -12.21
N GLU A 6 11.26 35.74 -12.19
CA GLU A 6 11.37 34.37 -11.69
C GLU A 6 10.95 34.26 -10.22
N ALA A 7 11.37 35.21 -9.37
CA ALA A 7 10.99 35.23 -7.97
C ALA A 7 9.47 35.39 -7.79
N ALA A 8 8.86 36.32 -8.53
CA ALA A 8 7.41 36.56 -8.50
C ALA A 8 6.59 35.34 -8.98
N VAL A 9 7.05 34.67 -10.04
CA VAL A 9 6.40 33.44 -10.54
C VAL A 9 6.57 32.29 -9.54
N LYS A 10 7.75 32.15 -8.92
CA LYS A 10 8.02 31.12 -7.89
C LYS A 10 7.20 31.34 -6.62
N SER A 11 6.98 32.58 -6.19
CA SER A 11 6.18 32.90 -5.00
C SER A 11 4.67 32.82 -5.23
N CYS A 12 4.21 32.82 -6.48
CA CYS A 12 2.79 32.73 -6.82
C CYS A 12 2.23 31.32 -6.57
N THR A 13 1.29 31.22 -5.63
CA THR A 13 0.61 29.97 -5.26
C THR A 13 -0.11 29.32 -6.44
N THR A 14 -0.81 30.12 -7.25
CA THR A 14 -1.56 29.66 -8.43
C THR A 14 -0.62 29.06 -9.48
N CYS A 15 0.47 29.75 -9.80
CA CYS A 15 1.49 29.25 -10.73
C CYS A 15 2.13 27.96 -10.19
N SER A 16 2.48 27.92 -8.90
CA SER A 16 3.07 26.73 -8.27
C SER A 16 2.15 25.50 -8.27
N GLN A 17 0.82 25.69 -8.18
CA GLN A 17 -0.16 24.60 -8.20
C GLN A 17 -0.44 24.05 -9.60
N HIS A 18 -0.29 24.88 -10.63
CA HIS A 18 -0.54 24.53 -12.03
C HIS A 18 0.74 24.19 -12.82
N ASP A 19 1.90 24.30 -12.19
CA ASP A 19 3.18 23.96 -12.79
C ASP A 19 3.24 22.50 -13.24
N LYS A 20 3.31 22.32 -14.57
CA LYS A 20 3.41 21.01 -15.23
C LYS A 20 4.83 20.43 -15.18
N THR A 21 5.85 21.25 -14.86
CA THR A 21 7.25 20.83 -14.74
C THR A 21 7.57 20.22 -13.37
N ALA A 22 6.60 20.21 -12.45
CA ALA A 22 6.65 19.56 -11.15
C ALA A 22 6.83 18.04 -11.27
N ILE A 23 8.08 17.57 -11.31
CA ILE A 23 8.40 16.15 -11.30
C ILE A 23 8.45 15.67 -9.85
N THR A 24 7.64 14.67 -9.54
CA THR A 24 7.79 13.85 -8.33
C THR A 24 8.69 12.69 -8.70
N ARG A 25 9.76 12.46 -7.92
CA ARG A 25 10.70 11.35 -8.17
C ARG A 25 10.29 10.15 -7.34
N ALA A 26 10.49 8.96 -7.89
CA ALA A 26 10.25 7.74 -7.13
C ALA A 26 11.29 7.63 -6.01
N ALA A 27 10.83 7.38 -4.79
CA ALA A 27 11.70 7.08 -3.67
C ALA A 27 12.41 5.72 -3.88
N PRO A 28 13.66 5.56 -3.43
CA PRO A 28 14.32 4.25 -3.42
C PRO A 28 13.49 3.22 -2.64
N LEU A 29 13.42 1.99 -3.15
CA LEU A 29 12.71 0.91 -2.47
C LEU A 29 13.39 0.59 -1.15
N GLN A 30 12.65 0.62 -0.04
CA GLN A 30 13.14 0.13 1.25
C GLN A 30 12.67 -1.32 1.42
N PRO A 31 13.58 -2.32 1.42
CA PRO A 31 13.20 -3.69 1.68
C PRO A 31 12.66 -3.83 3.10
N VAL A 32 11.55 -4.55 3.26
CA VAL A 32 11.03 -4.89 4.59
C VAL A 32 12.05 -5.82 5.27
N PRO A 33 12.45 -5.54 6.52
CA PRO A 33 13.31 -6.42 7.29
C PRO A 33 12.75 -7.85 7.30
N PHE A 34 13.59 -8.82 7.01
CA PHE A 34 13.20 -10.23 7.09
C PHE A 34 13.15 -10.65 8.56
N PRO A 35 12.04 -11.22 9.06
CA PRO A 35 11.95 -11.66 10.45
C PRO A 35 12.99 -12.74 10.79
N SER A 36 13.25 -12.91 12.08
CA SER A 36 14.21 -13.91 12.57
C SER A 36 13.58 -15.30 12.63
N THR A 37 12.30 -15.38 12.98
CA THR A 37 11.59 -16.65 13.14
C THR A 37 10.26 -16.69 12.39
N ALA A 38 9.79 -17.90 12.10
CA ALA A 38 8.45 -18.11 11.58
C ALA A 38 7.41 -17.56 12.56
N TRP A 39 6.32 -17.02 12.02
CA TRP A 39 5.19 -16.52 12.82
C TRP A 39 5.48 -15.30 13.71
N GLU A 40 6.64 -14.68 13.58
CA GLU A 40 6.98 -13.43 14.29
C GLU A 40 6.14 -12.26 13.78
N LYS A 41 6.03 -12.13 12.45
CA LYS A 41 5.34 -11.03 11.79
C LYS A 41 4.43 -11.57 10.70
N VAL A 42 3.14 -11.29 10.81
CA VAL A 42 2.13 -11.68 9.82
C VAL A 42 1.42 -10.44 9.27
N ALA A 43 0.97 -10.49 8.03
CA ALA A 43 0.07 -9.47 7.46
C ALA A 43 -1.28 -10.10 7.13
N ILE A 44 -2.34 -9.30 7.29
CA ILE A 44 -3.71 -9.66 6.91
C ILE A 44 -4.31 -8.55 6.04
N ASP A 45 -5.10 -8.95 5.05
CA ASP A 45 -5.85 -8.06 4.17
C ASP A 45 -7.17 -8.70 3.77
N ILE A 46 -8.08 -7.91 3.21
CA ILE A 46 -9.38 -8.36 2.73
C ILE A 46 -9.52 -8.01 1.25
N VAL A 47 -9.68 -9.04 0.43
CA VAL A 47 -9.80 -8.90 -1.02
C VAL A 47 -11.27 -9.04 -1.43
N GLY A 48 -11.74 -8.11 -2.25
CA GLY A 48 -13.09 -8.12 -2.82
C GLY A 48 -13.62 -6.70 -3.04
N PRO A 49 -14.92 -6.54 -3.35
CA PRO A 49 -15.89 -7.61 -3.60
C PRO A 49 -15.65 -8.33 -4.93
N PHE A 50 -15.88 -9.64 -4.93
CA PHE A 50 -15.91 -10.48 -6.11
C PHE A 50 -17.34 -10.59 -6.65
N ASN A 51 -17.54 -10.29 -7.93
CA ASN A 51 -18.86 -10.34 -8.57
C ASN A 51 -19.20 -11.70 -9.20
N SER A 52 -18.20 -12.56 -9.41
CA SER A 52 -18.36 -13.86 -10.10
C SER A 52 -18.58 -15.05 -9.15
N GLY A 53 -18.35 -14.87 -7.85
CA GLY A 53 -18.44 -15.94 -6.86
C GLY A 53 -19.87 -16.24 -6.40
N SER A 54 -20.06 -17.37 -5.72
CA SER A 54 -21.27 -17.63 -4.94
C SER A 54 -21.43 -16.56 -3.85
N ALA A 55 -22.66 -16.35 -3.34
CA ALA A 55 -22.95 -15.32 -2.33
C ALA A 55 -22.04 -15.41 -1.09
N ASP A 56 -21.56 -16.61 -0.76
CA ASP A 56 -20.68 -16.89 0.37
C ASP A 56 -19.19 -16.56 0.10
N CYS A 57 -18.81 -16.30 -1.15
CA CYS A 57 -17.44 -16.02 -1.60
C CYS A 57 -17.25 -14.58 -2.10
N ARG A 58 -18.07 -13.64 -1.62
CA ARG A 58 -18.03 -12.24 -2.05
C ARG A 58 -16.73 -11.54 -1.66
N TYR A 59 -16.12 -11.90 -0.53
CA TYR A 59 -14.82 -11.41 -0.09
C TYR A 59 -13.94 -12.57 0.35
N ALA A 60 -12.64 -12.34 0.43
CA ALA A 60 -11.69 -13.28 1.01
C ALA A 60 -10.78 -12.55 2.00
N ILE A 61 -10.69 -13.08 3.22
CA ILE A 61 -9.66 -12.71 4.17
C ILE A 61 -8.40 -13.46 3.79
N THR A 62 -7.30 -12.74 3.62
CA THR A 62 -6.01 -13.31 3.28
C THR A 62 -5.00 -12.98 4.36
N LEU A 63 -4.16 -13.94 4.72
CA LEU A 63 -3.07 -13.75 5.67
C LEU A 63 -1.78 -14.37 5.11
N ILE A 64 -0.65 -13.73 5.38
CA ILE A 64 0.67 -14.20 4.97
C ILE A 64 1.70 -14.01 6.09
N ASP A 65 2.50 -15.04 6.37
CA ASP A 65 3.67 -14.93 7.24
C ASP A 65 4.88 -14.34 6.49
N TYR A 66 5.56 -13.37 7.09
CA TYR A 66 6.70 -12.70 6.46
C TYR A 66 7.93 -13.61 6.34
N TYR A 67 8.12 -14.55 7.26
CA TYR A 67 9.29 -15.43 7.28
C TYR A 67 9.11 -16.62 6.34
N SER A 68 8.12 -17.46 6.61
CA SER A 68 7.86 -18.70 5.86
C SER A 68 7.17 -18.47 4.52
N LYS A 69 6.54 -17.30 4.33
CA LYS A 69 5.63 -17.03 3.22
C LYS A 69 4.42 -17.96 3.22
N TRP A 70 3.99 -18.41 4.41
CA TRP A 70 2.83 -19.27 4.58
C TRP A 70 1.53 -18.51 4.37
N PRO A 71 0.69 -18.89 3.39
CA PRO A 71 -0.59 -18.23 3.15
C PRO A 71 -1.72 -18.91 3.93
N GLU A 72 -2.68 -18.10 4.37
CA GLU A 72 -4.00 -18.51 4.81
C GLU A 72 -5.06 -17.71 4.09
N VAL A 73 -6.19 -18.36 3.77
CA VAL A 73 -7.32 -17.74 3.05
C VAL A 73 -8.62 -18.27 3.62
N ALA A 74 -9.59 -17.38 3.82
CA ALA A 74 -10.98 -17.76 4.08
C ALA A 74 -11.93 -16.89 3.25
N PHE A 75 -12.90 -17.53 2.60
CA PHE A 75 -13.99 -16.83 1.92
C PHE A 75 -15.07 -16.41 2.92
N ILE A 76 -15.61 -15.21 2.72
CA ILE A 76 -16.68 -14.64 3.54
C ILE A 76 -17.70 -13.90 2.66
N SER A 77 -18.96 -13.87 3.10
CA SER A 77 -20.03 -13.11 2.45
C SER A 77 -19.98 -11.61 2.80
N ASN A 78 -19.64 -11.30 4.06
CA ASN A 78 -19.64 -9.94 4.61
C ASN A 78 -18.40 -9.65 5.43
N VAL A 79 -17.86 -8.44 5.26
CA VAL A 79 -16.70 -7.94 5.98
C VAL A 79 -17.15 -7.31 7.30
N THR A 80 -16.93 -8.01 8.41
CA THR A 80 -17.18 -7.49 9.76
C THR A 80 -16.00 -7.80 10.67
N THR A 81 -15.83 -7.05 11.75
CA THR A 81 -14.76 -7.32 12.72
C THR A 81 -14.87 -8.74 13.30
N ALA A 82 -16.08 -9.16 13.66
CA ALA A 82 -16.32 -10.49 14.23
C ALA A 82 -15.91 -11.63 13.27
N THR A 83 -16.13 -11.50 11.96
CA THR A 83 -15.71 -12.54 11.00
C THR A 83 -14.18 -12.60 10.89
N VAL A 84 -13.51 -11.45 10.91
CA VAL A 84 -12.05 -11.38 10.95
C VAL A 84 -11.47 -11.99 12.24
N ILE A 85 -12.04 -11.67 13.40
CA ILE A 85 -11.63 -12.23 14.70
C ILE A 85 -11.82 -13.74 14.73
N SER A 86 -12.94 -14.25 14.21
CA SER A 86 -13.21 -15.69 14.13
C SER A 86 -12.18 -16.39 13.25
N PHE A 87 -11.86 -15.83 12.09
CA PHE A 87 -10.82 -16.33 11.20
C PHE A 87 -9.44 -16.36 11.90
N LEU A 88 -9.04 -15.24 12.51
CA LEU A 88 -7.77 -15.14 13.23
C LEU A 88 -7.70 -16.12 14.40
N SER A 89 -8.76 -16.26 15.17
CA SER A 89 -8.84 -17.22 16.28
C SER A 89 -8.63 -18.65 15.80
N ALA A 90 -9.24 -19.03 14.67
CA ALA A 90 -9.06 -20.34 14.08
C ALA A 90 -7.62 -20.56 13.61
N VAL A 91 -6.99 -19.57 12.96
CA VAL A 91 -5.59 -19.66 12.52
C VAL A 91 -4.64 -19.73 13.72
N PHE A 92 -4.80 -18.84 14.70
CA PHE A 92 -3.94 -18.77 15.89
C PHE A 92 -4.08 -20.00 16.79
N SER A 93 -5.23 -20.69 16.76
CA SER A 93 -5.37 -21.97 17.46
C SER A 93 -4.48 -23.08 16.90
N ARG A 94 -4.05 -22.98 15.63
CA ARG A 94 -3.20 -23.98 14.96
C ARG A 94 -1.72 -23.63 15.03
N GLU A 95 -1.39 -22.37 14.77
CA GLU A 95 0.01 -21.92 14.61
C GLU A 95 0.52 -21.13 15.82
N GLY A 96 -0.36 -20.71 16.73
CA GLY A 96 -0.05 -19.82 17.86
C GLY A 96 -0.35 -18.34 17.56
N ASN A 97 -0.12 -17.47 18.54
CA ASN A 97 -0.24 -16.02 18.36
C ASN A 97 1.07 -15.45 17.77
N PRO A 98 1.01 -14.55 16.78
CA PRO A 98 2.19 -13.85 16.28
C PRO A 98 2.64 -12.73 17.23
N LEU A 99 3.87 -12.21 17.06
CA LEU A 99 4.33 -11.04 17.82
C LEU A 99 3.80 -9.73 17.22
N GLU A 100 3.80 -9.63 15.89
CA GLU A 100 3.29 -8.47 15.15
C GLU A 100 2.23 -8.87 14.11
N LEU A 101 1.11 -8.15 14.10
CA LEU A 101 0.10 -8.23 13.05
C LEU A 101 0.07 -6.93 12.26
N VAL A 102 0.29 -7.03 10.95
CA VAL A 102 0.24 -5.90 10.02
C VAL A 102 -1.08 -5.87 9.28
N THR A 103 -1.76 -4.72 9.30
CA THR A 103 -3.03 -4.50 8.60
C THR A 103 -3.00 -3.18 7.82
N ASP A 104 -4.01 -2.94 6.99
CA ASP A 104 -4.33 -1.59 6.52
C ASP A 104 -5.20 -0.83 7.54
N ASN A 105 -5.63 0.38 7.18
CA ASN A 105 -6.55 1.18 8.01
C ASN A 105 -8.03 0.86 7.70
N GLY A 106 -8.35 -0.37 7.29
CA GLY A 106 -9.71 -0.84 7.10
C GLY A 106 -10.52 -0.72 8.38
N SER A 107 -11.81 -0.38 8.27
CA SER A 107 -12.68 -0.13 9.43
C SER A 107 -12.80 -1.32 10.38
N CYS A 108 -12.72 -2.55 9.87
CA CYS A 108 -12.72 -3.77 10.67
C CYS A 108 -11.46 -3.88 11.56
N PHE A 109 -10.30 -3.46 11.05
CA PHE A 109 -9.03 -3.53 11.78
C PHE A 109 -8.82 -2.37 12.76
N VAL A 110 -9.60 -1.29 12.67
CA VAL A 110 -9.48 -0.12 13.58
C VAL A 110 -10.58 -0.11 14.66
N SER A 111 -11.43 -1.14 14.69
CA SER A 111 -12.50 -1.26 15.67
C SER A 111 -11.98 -1.58 17.08
N ALA A 112 -12.67 -1.09 18.11
CA ALA A 112 -12.29 -1.35 19.52
C ALA A 112 -12.25 -2.85 19.83
N GLU A 113 -13.23 -3.61 19.32
CA GLU A 113 -13.29 -5.07 19.46
C GLU A 113 -12.02 -5.76 18.91
N PHE A 114 -11.46 -5.26 17.80
CA PHE A 114 -10.24 -5.80 17.22
C PHE A 114 -9.00 -5.46 18.05
N GLU A 115 -8.89 -4.22 18.51
CA GLU A 115 -7.79 -3.79 19.38
C GLU A 115 -7.81 -4.56 20.71
N ASP A 116 -8.99 -4.76 21.31
CA ASP A 116 -9.16 -5.56 22.54
C ASP A 116 -8.76 -7.03 22.31
N PHE A 117 -9.11 -7.59 21.15
CA PHE A 117 -8.74 -8.96 20.77
C PHE A 117 -7.22 -9.16 20.69
N LEU A 118 -6.50 -8.17 20.12
CA LEU A 118 -5.04 -8.19 20.01
C LEU A 118 -4.36 -7.94 21.36
N ALA A 119 -4.86 -6.97 22.13
CA ALA A 119 -4.34 -6.65 23.45
C ALA A 119 -4.46 -7.84 24.41
N ALA A 120 -5.59 -8.55 24.37
CA ALA A 120 -5.80 -9.77 25.17
C ALA A 120 -4.81 -10.92 24.85
N ARG A 121 -4.12 -10.84 23.71
CA ARG A 121 -3.15 -11.84 23.23
C ARG A 121 -1.71 -11.33 23.21
N ASP A 122 -1.48 -10.10 23.68
CA ASP A 122 -0.18 -9.42 23.63
C ASP A 122 0.40 -9.33 22.20
N ILE A 123 -0.47 -9.09 21.22
CA ILE A 123 -0.09 -8.95 19.81
C ILE A 123 0.09 -7.47 19.47
N THR A 124 1.25 -7.09 18.93
CA THR A 124 1.50 -5.71 18.49
C THR A 124 0.81 -5.43 17.16
N HIS A 125 -0.07 -4.42 17.15
CA HIS A 125 -0.79 -4.00 15.95
C HIS A 125 0.00 -2.97 15.13
N CYS A 126 0.50 -3.39 13.97
CA CYS A 126 1.30 -2.58 13.05
C CYS A 126 0.45 -2.10 11.86
N ARG A 127 -0.18 -0.93 11.97
CA ARG A 127 -0.99 -0.38 10.87
C ARG A 127 -0.13 0.20 9.76
N SER A 128 -0.34 -0.27 8.53
CA SER A 128 0.23 0.36 7.35
C SER A 128 -0.44 1.73 7.16
N SER A 129 0.36 2.79 7.25
CA SER A 129 -0.18 4.13 6.98
C SER A 129 -0.44 4.29 5.47
N ASN A 130 -1.37 5.16 5.09
CA ASN A 130 -1.56 5.58 3.69
C ASN A 130 -0.26 6.08 3.03
N TYR A 131 0.75 6.42 3.83
CA TYR A 131 2.04 6.96 3.44
C TYR A 131 3.18 5.92 3.51
N TYR A 132 2.91 4.72 4.02
CA TYR A 132 3.85 3.60 4.12
C TYR A 132 3.24 2.33 3.49
N PRO A 133 2.89 2.36 2.19
CA PRO A 133 2.32 1.17 1.51
C PRO A 133 3.27 -0.04 1.55
N GLN A 134 4.57 0.20 1.76
CA GLN A 134 5.60 -0.83 1.85
C GLN A 134 5.38 -1.83 2.99
N SER A 135 4.80 -1.40 4.11
CA SER A 135 4.47 -2.31 5.23
C SER A 135 3.42 -3.35 4.86
N ASN A 136 2.57 -3.12 3.86
CA ASN A 136 1.57 -4.10 3.41
C ASN A 136 1.95 -4.77 2.07
N CYS A 137 3.15 -4.53 1.54
CA CYS A 137 3.51 -5.01 0.20
C CYS A 137 3.58 -6.55 0.09
N GLU A 138 3.87 -7.27 1.17
CA GLU A 138 3.92 -8.74 1.10
C GLU A 138 2.52 -9.33 0.94
N ILE A 139 1.52 -8.83 1.67
CA ILE A 139 0.14 -9.28 1.51
C ILE A 139 -0.43 -8.83 0.16
N GLU A 140 -0.10 -7.64 -0.34
CA GLU A 140 -0.48 -7.22 -1.71
C GLU A 140 0.08 -8.16 -2.78
N ARG A 141 1.32 -8.62 -2.61
CA ARG A 141 1.96 -9.57 -3.52
C ARG A 141 1.29 -10.93 -3.46
N TRP A 142 0.95 -11.41 -2.26
CA TRP A 142 0.17 -12.62 -2.07
C TRP A 142 -1.21 -12.50 -2.71
N ASN A 143 -1.92 -11.41 -2.46
CA ASN A 143 -3.26 -11.15 -2.98
C ASN A 143 -3.29 -11.16 -4.51
N ARG A 144 -2.25 -10.62 -5.17
CA ARG A 144 -2.13 -10.74 -6.63
C ARG A 144 -2.03 -12.19 -7.10
N VAL A 145 -1.27 -13.03 -6.40
CA VAL A 145 -1.14 -14.45 -6.73
C VAL A 145 -2.49 -15.17 -6.50
N PHE A 146 -3.14 -14.88 -5.39
CA PHE A 146 -4.46 -15.44 -5.05
C PHE A 146 -5.55 -15.03 -6.05
N VAL A 147 -5.63 -13.75 -6.43
CA VAL A 147 -6.60 -13.27 -7.43
C VAL A 147 -6.36 -13.91 -8.79
N ASN A 148 -5.10 -14.09 -9.22
CA ASN A 148 -4.79 -14.81 -10.45
C ASN A 148 -5.26 -16.28 -10.39
N CYS A 149 -5.17 -16.92 -9.22
CA CYS A 149 -5.71 -18.27 -8.99
C CYS A 149 -7.23 -18.29 -9.20
N LEU A 150 -7.97 -17.32 -8.67
CA LEU A 150 -9.42 -17.21 -8.87
C LEU A 150 -9.79 -16.99 -10.34
N GLN A 151 -9.08 -16.08 -11.02
CA GLN A 151 -9.28 -15.82 -12.45
C GLN A 151 -9.02 -17.09 -13.29
N THR A 152 -8.02 -17.88 -12.92
CA THR A 152 -7.74 -19.16 -13.60
C THR A 152 -8.87 -20.15 -13.37
N ALA A 153 -9.40 -20.23 -12.14
CA ALA A 153 -10.56 -21.08 -11.84
C ALA A 153 -11.78 -20.67 -12.67
N ASP A 154 -12.06 -19.37 -12.80
CA ASP A 154 -13.15 -18.84 -13.63
C ASP A 154 -13.01 -19.25 -15.10
N ILE A 155 -11.81 -19.05 -15.68
CA ILE A 155 -11.52 -19.41 -17.08
C ILE A 155 -11.68 -20.93 -17.29
N GLN A 156 -11.33 -21.74 -16.30
CA GLN A 156 -11.45 -23.20 -16.35
C GLN A 156 -12.86 -23.70 -15.98
N GLY A 157 -13.78 -22.81 -15.59
CA GLY A 157 -15.12 -23.18 -15.12
C GLY A 157 -15.10 -24.04 -13.85
N GLN A 158 -14.09 -23.89 -13.00
CA GLN A 158 -13.92 -24.68 -11.77
C GLN A 158 -14.47 -23.92 -10.55
N PRO A 159 -15.12 -24.62 -9.59
CA PRO A 159 -15.56 -24.00 -8.35
C PRO A 159 -14.38 -23.52 -7.50
N TRP A 160 -14.46 -22.29 -6.99
CA TRP A 160 -13.34 -21.61 -6.31
C TRP A 160 -12.85 -22.32 -5.06
N LEU A 161 -13.74 -22.74 -4.16
CA LEU A 161 -13.39 -23.37 -2.88
C LEU A 161 -12.45 -24.60 -3.03
N PRO A 162 -12.81 -25.65 -3.78
CA PRO A 162 -11.92 -26.80 -3.96
C PRO A 162 -10.68 -26.43 -4.78
N TYR A 163 -10.80 -25.52 -5.76
CA TYR A 163 -9.66 -25.08 -6.56
C TYR A 163 -8.60 -24.36 -5.71
N VAL A 164 -9.02 -23.42 -4.87
CA VAL A 164 -8.16 -22.69 -3.93
C VAL A 164 -7.55 -23.64 -2.90
N THR A 165 -8.31 -24.64 -2.43
CA THR A 165 -7.79 -25.65 -1.49
C THR A 165 -6.62 -26.44 -2.10
N ASP A 166 -6.79 -26.92 -3.34
CA ASP A 166 -5.73 -27.63 -4.08
C ASP A 166 -4.55 -26.70 -4.40
N PHE A 167 -4.83 -25.45 -4.76
CA PHE A 167 -3.83 -24.43 -5.01
C PHE A 167 -2.98 -24.12 -3.77
N LEU A 168 -3.62 -23.96 -2.60
CA LEU A 168 -2.93 -23.68 -1.34
C LEU A 168 -1.99 -24.83 -0.97
N LEU A 169 -2.40 -26.09 -1.15
CA LEU A 169 -1.54 -27.25 -0.95
C LEU A 169 -0.30 -27.18 -1.86
N ALA A 170 -0.48 -26.89 -3.15
CA ALA A 170 0.62 -26.77 -4.10
C ALA A 170 1.55 -25.60 -3.76
N TYR A 171 0.99 -24.43 -3.42
CA TYR A 171 1.77 -23.25 -3.03
C TYR A 171 2.62 -23.52 -1.78
N ARG A 172 2.03 -24.11 -0.73
CA ARG A 172 2.71 -24.44 0.52
C ARG A 172 3.86 -25.44 0.34
N ALA A 173 3.78 -26.30 -0.68
CA ALA A 173 4.81 -27.28 -1.00
C ALA A 173 5.87 -26.78 -2.01
N THR A 174 5.64 -25.63 -2.67
CA THR A 174 6.53 -25.14 -3.73
C THR A 174 7.61 -24.21 -3.17
N PRO A 175 8.90 -24.39 -3.51
CA PRO A 175 9.96 -23.47 -3.10
C PRO A 175 9.68 -22.03 -3.53
N HIS A 176 9.68 -21.10 -2.56
CA HIS A 176 9.34 -19.71 -2.85
C HIS A 176 10.54 -18.95 -3.43
N ALA A 177 10.31 -18.03 -4.39
CA ALA A 177 11.36 -17.35 -5.14
C ALA A 177 12.36 -16.55 -4.27
N ILE A 178 11.90 -16.02 -3.12
CA ILE A 178 12.75 -15.25 -2.20
C ILE A 178 13.52 -16.15 -1.23
N THR A 179 12.91 -17.21 -0.69
CA THR A 179 13.53 -18.06 0.35
C THR A 179 14.22 -19.30 -0.24
N SER A 180 13.89 -19.69 -1.48
CA SER A 180 14.28 -20.97 -2.12
C SER A 180 13.89 -22.23 -1.35
N VAL A 181 13.08 -22.08 -0.30
CA VAL A 181 12.57 -23.15 0.56
C VAL A 181 11.05 -23.04 0.52
N SER A 182 10.36 -24.17 0.63
CA SER A 182 8.89 -24.17 0.61
C SER A 182 8.32 -23.57 1.91
N PRO A 183 7.13 -22.92 1.86
CA PRO A 183 6.48 -22.42 3.08
C PRO A 183 6.27 -23.49 4.14
N ALA A 184 5.92 -24.72 3.74
CA ALA A 184 5.75 -25.85 4.65
C ALA A 184 7.03 -26.23 5.39
N GLU A 185 8.18 -26.25 4.70
CA GLU A 185 9.47 -26.54 5.33
C GLU A 185 9.89 -25.42 6.30
N LEU A 186 9.58 -24.16 5.98
CA LEU A 186 9.96 -23.03 6.83
C LEU A 186 9.08 -22.90 8.08
N LEU A 187 7.79 -23.18 7.98
CA LEU A 187 6.86 -23.07 9.11
C LEU A 187 6.83 -24.36 9.95
N HIS A 188 6.68 -25.52 9.32
CA HIS A 188 6.47 -26.80 10.01
C HIS A 188 7.71 -27.69 10.04
N GLY A 189 8.83 -27.27 9.44
CA GLY A 189 10.08 -28.03 9.45
C GLY A 189 10.05 -29.30 8.59
N ARG A 190 9.01 -29.51 7.78
CA ARG A 190 8.85 -30.69 6.92
C ARG A 190 8.25 -30.34 5.56
N PRO A 191 8.68 -31.00 4.47
CA PRO A 191 8.05 -30.83 3.17
C PRO A 191 6.66 -31.47 3.16
N PHE A 192 5.71 -30.83 2.49
CA PHE A 192 4.37 -31.38 2.28
C PHE A 192 4.38 -32.42 1.16
N ARG A 193 3.56 -33.47 1.34
CA ARG A 193 3.30 -34.46 0.29
C ARG A 193 2.17 -33.96 -0.59
N THR A 194 2.44 -33.82 -1.88
CA THR A 194 1.48 -33.46 -2.92
C THR A 194 1.17 -34.68 -3.80
N LYS A 195 0.27 -34.49 -4.78
CA LYS A 195 -0.04 -35.49 -5.81
C LYS A 195 1.21 -35.90 -6.64
N LEU A 196 2.30 -35.12 -6.59
CA LEU A 196 3.57 -35.43 -7.25
C LEU A 196 4.49 -36.35 -6.42
N ASN A 197 4.20 -36.57 -5.13
CA ASN A 197 5.01 -37.41 -4.25
C ASN A 197 4.60 -38.89 -4.35
N ILE A 198 5.05 -39.55 -5.42
CA ILE A 198 4.81 -40.97 -5.72
C ILE A 198 5.59 -41.87 -4.75
N LYS A 199 4.94 -42.92 -4.21
CA LYS A 199 5.48 -43.81 -3.16
C LYS A 199 6.83 -44.47 -3.49
N ASN A 200 7.18 -44.61 -4.78
CA ASN A 200 8.36 -45.34 -5.25
C ASN A 200 9.49 -44.44 -5.78
N LEU A 201 9.31 -43.11 -5.71
CA LEU A 201 10.40 -42.16 -5.97
C LEU A 201 10.98 -41.74 -4.63
N ALA A 202 12.30 -41.81 -4.50
CA ALA A 202 12.98 -41.29 -3.31
C ALA A 202 12.51 -39.84 -3.09
N PRO A 203 12.09 -39.46 -1.87
CA PRO A 203 11.74 -38.08 -1.61
C PRO A 203 12.94 -37.20 -1.98
N PRO A 204 12.71 -36.01 -2.58
CA PRO A 204 13.81 -35.07 -2.76
C PRO A 204 14.50 -34.91 -1.41
N ARG A 205 15.83 -35.04 -1.39
CA ARG A 205 16.63 -34.96 -0.15
C ARG A 205 16.11 -33.77 0.64
N ALA A 206 15.57 -34.03 1.83
CA ALA A 206 15.11 -32.98 2.73
C ALA A 206 16.25 -31.96 2.80
N SER A 207 15.98 -30.73 2.39
CA SER A 207 16.99 -29.69 2.48
C SER A 207 17.40 -29.64 3.94
N SER A 208 18.64 -30.06 4.23
CA SER A 208 19.17 -30.09 5.59
C SER A 208 18.91 -28.72 6.19
N GLN A 209 18.05 -28.66 7.23
CA GLN A 209 17.55 -27.46 7.90
C GLN A 209 18.52 -26.28 7.69
N MET A 210 18.18 -25.39 6.75
CA MET A 210 19.03 -24.22 6.51
C MET A 210 19.08 -23.42 7.81
N LYS A 211 20.28 -23.27 8.38
CA LYS A 211 20.46 -22.43 9.58
C LYS A 211 19.87 -21.04 9.30
N CYS A 212 19.16 -20.47 10.27
CA CYS A 212 18.51 -19.17 10.17
C CYS A 212 19.43 -18.07 9.61
N GLY A 213 20.71 -18.06 10.00
CA GLY A 213 21.71 -17.12 9.49
C GLY A 213 22.06 -17.29 8.00
N THR A 214 21.89 -18.47 7.42
CA THR A 214 22.07 -18.70 5.98
C THR A 214 20.86 -18.19 5.20
N LEU A 215 19.65 -18.41 5.72
CA LEU A 215 18.41 -17.98 5.08
C LEU A 215 18.30 -16.45 5.02
N SER A 216 18.54 -15.76 6.15
CA SER A 216 18.50 -14.30 6.21
C SER A 216 19.46 -13.65 5.20
N ASN A 217 20.67 -14.21 5.06
CA ASN A 217 21.65 -13.77 4.08
C ASN A 217 21.19 -13.99 2.62
N ILE A 218 20.56 -15.13 2.31
CA ILE A 218 20.01 -15.40 0.98
C ILE A 218 18.89 -14.41 0.64
N VAL A 219 17.97 -14.19 1.60
CA VAL A 219 16.87 -13.26 1.44
C VAL A 219 17.38 -11.84 1.26
N ALA A 220 18.32 -11.39 2.10
CA ALA A 220 18.92 -10.06 2.01
C ALA A 220 19.60 -9.82 0.65
N ARG A 221 20.38 -10.80 0.14
CA ARG A 221 21.00 -10.72 -1.19
C ARG A 221 19.97 -10.59 -2.30
N ARG A 222 18.87 -11.36 -2.24
CA ARG A 222 17.79 -11.31 -3.23
C ARG A 222 17.01 -10.00 -3.15
N GLN A 223 16.68 -9.53 -1.95
CA GLN A 223 16.03 -8.25 -1.72
C GLN A 223 16.89 -7.08 -2.24
N ALA A 224 18.21 -7.11 -2.01
CA ALA A 224 19.14 -6.11 -2.53
C ALA A 224 19.16 -6.10 -4.08
N LYS A 225 19.14 -7.28 -4.72
CA LYS A 225 19.06 -7.40 -6.19
C LYS A 225 17.74 -6.84 -6.73
N ILE A 226 16.62 -7.15 -6.08
CA ILE A 226 15.29 -6.62 -6.43
C ILE A 226 15.26 -5.10 -6.28
N LYS A 227 15.82 -4.57 -5.18
CA LYS A 227 15.96 -3.13 -4.93
C LYS A 227 16.72 -2.45 -6.06
N GLN A 228 17.94 -2.91 -6.36
CA GLN A 228 18.78 -2.33 -7.42
C GLN A 228 18.08 -2.33 -8.78
N TYR A 229 17.43 -3.44 -9.15
CA TYR A 229 16.69 -3.54 -10.40
C TYR A 229 15.49 -2.56 -10.43
N THR A 230 14.70 -2.53 -9.34
CA THR A 230 13.50 -1.68 -9.25
C THR A 230 13.86 -0.20 -9.25
N ASP A 231 14.87 0.19 -8.49
CA ASP A 231 15.36 1.57 -8.37
C ASP A 231 15.91 2.07 -9.71
N LYS A 232 16.70 1.26 -10.41
CA LYS A 232 17.18 1.57 -11.76
C LYS A 232 16.03 1.76 -12.74
N ARG A 233 15.06 0.83 -12.75
CA ARG A 233 13.90 0.88 -13.65
C ARG A 233 12.99 2.09 -13.38
N ARG A 234 12.86 2.51 -12.12
CA ARG A 234 12.04 3.66 -11.72
C ARG A 234 12.79 4.99 -11.75
N ALA A 235 14.09 4.98 -12.10
CA ALA A 235 14.98 6.13 -11.95
C ALA A 235 14.84 6.77 -10.54
N ALA A 236 14.84 5.90 -9.51
CA ALA A 236 14.56 6.31 -8.15
C ALA A 236 15.67 7.20 -7.60
N GLN A 237 15.29 8.24 -6.86
CA GLN A 237 16.21 9.20 -6.27
C GLN A 237 15.74 9.57 -4.88
N THR A 238 16.66 9.60 -3.93
CA THR A 238 16.39 10.11 -2.59
C THR A 238 16.15 11.60 -2.68
N ALA A 239 14.95 12.05 -2.31
CA ALA A 239 14.65 13.47 -2.25
C ALA A 239 15.09 14.00 -0.88
N ASN A 240 16.11 14.87 -0.86
CA ASN A 240 16.53 15.54 0.37
C ASN A 240 15.75 16.84 0.54
N PHE A 241 14.75 16.81 1.44
CA PHE A 241 14.03 18.01 1.86
C PHE A 241 14.48 18.41 3.27
N PRO A 242 15.36 19.41 3.42
CA PRO A 242 15.82 19.87 4.73
C PRO A 242 14.66 20.49 5.53
N CYS A 243 14.74 20.42 6.86
CA CYS A 243 13.76 21.07 7.74
C CYS A 243 13.66 22.57 7.41
N GLY A 244 12.44 23.09 7.33
CA GLY A 244 12.15 24.47 6.94
C GLY A 244 11.93 24.69 5.43
N SER A 245 12.23 23.70 4.58
CA SER A 245 11.93 23.79 3.14
C SER A 245 10.44 23.69 2.84
N TYR A 246 10.00 24.34 1.75
CA TYR A 246 8.62 24.25 1.26
C TYR A 246 8.49 23.15 0.21
N VAL A 247 7.48 22.31 0.37
CA VAL A 247 7.16 21.22 -0.54
C VAL A 247 5.72 21.29 -0.96
N ARG A 248 5.45 20.99 -2.23
CA ARG A 248 4.10 20.80 -2.76
C ARG A 248 3.79 19.32 -2.76
N ILE A 249 2.54 19.00 -2.45
CA ILE A 249 2.06 17.62 -2.39
C ILE A 249 1.22 17.34 -3.62
N ARG A 250 1.57 16.28 -4.35
CA ARG A 250 0.69 15.72 -5.37
C ARG A 250 -0.42 14.92 -4.70
N LYS A 251 -1.69 15.28 -4.97
CA LYS A 251 -2.85 14.60 -4.39
C LYS A 251 -2.83 13.10 -4.76
N PRO A 252 -2.94 12.19 -3.78
CA PRO A 252 -3.05 10.77 -4.06
C PRO A 252 -4.41 10.46 -4.70
N GLY A 253 -4.44 9.55 -5.68
CA GLY A 253 -5.66 9.08 -6.34
C GLY A 253 -6.08 9.85 -7.60
N PHE A 254 -7.31 9.58 -8.04
CA PHE A 254 -7.87 10.14 -9.28
C PHE A 254 -8.40 11.56 -9.05
N VAL A 255 -7.74 12.56 -9.64
CA VAL A 255 -8.20 13.95 -9.63
C VAL A 255 -9.12 14.17 -10.83
N LYS A 256 -10.38 14.56 -10.57
CA LYS A 256 -11.37 14.88 -11.62
C LYS A 256 -10.84 15.96 -12.56
N LYS A 257 -11.22 15.90 -13.85
CA LYS A 257 -10.87 16.92 -14.87
C LYS A 257 -11.28 18.31 -14.36
N GLY A 258 -10.37 19.29 -14.46
CA GLY A 258 -10.60 20.67 -14.02
C GLY A 258 -10.15 21.00 -12.58
N ARG A 259 -9.71 20.03 -11.76
CA ARG A 259 -9.18 20.29 -10.41
C ARG A 259 -7.65 20.24 -10.37
N SER A 260 -7.04 21.08 -9.52
CA SER A 260 -5.58 21.08 -9.32
C SER A 260 -5.09 19.75 -8.74
N LYS A 261 -4.01 19.22 -9.33
CA LYS A 261 -3.32 17.99 -8.94
C LYS A 261 -2.41 18.17 -7.73
N PHE A 262 -2.07 19.41 -7.39
CA PHE A 262 -1.20 19.74 -6.28
C PHE A 262 -1.98 20.47 -5.17
N ILE A 263 -1.57 20.26 -3.92
CA ILE A 263 -2.02 21.02 -2.75
C ILE A 263 -1.14 22.27 -2.64
N GLN A 264 -1.60 23.29 -1.90
CA GLN A 264 -0.78 24.45 -1.54
C GLN A 264 0.55 24.02 -0.90
N PRO A 265 1.66 24.73 -1.17
CA PRO A 265 2.95 24.43 -0.55
C PRO A 265 2.87 24.42 0.97
N LEU A 266 3.40 23.35 1.59
CA LEU A 266 3.51 23.18 3.03
C LEU A 266 4.97 23.12 3.44
N GLN A 267 5.25 23.49 4.68
CA GLN A 267 6.61 23.49 5.21
C GLN A 267 6.97 22.12 5.81
N VAL A 268 8.19 21.66 5.57
CA VAL A 268 8.75 20.46 6.21
C VAL A 268 9.16 20.80 7.64
N LEU A 269 8.46 20.23 8.63
CA LEU A 269 8.75 20.44 10.05
C LEU A 269 9.85 19.50 10.55
N ALA A 270 9.81 18.22 10.16
CA ALA A 270 10.78 17.22 10.60
C ALA A 270 10.83 16.01 9.65
N GLN A 271 12.01 15.43 9.46
CA GLN A 271 12.14 14.10 8.83
C GLN A 271 11.91 13.00 9.87
N LYS A 272 10.95 12.11 9.63
CA LYS A 272 10.63 10.96 10.51
C LYS A 272 11.29 9.65 10.05
N GLY A 273 11.75 9.60 8.81
CA GLY A 273 12.41 8.44 8.22
C GLY A 273 13.11 8.81 6.91
N PRO A 274 13.81 7.86 6.27
CA PRO A 274 14.65 8.13 5.09
C PRO A 274 13.87 8.68 3.88
N SER A 275 12.56 8.44 3.83
CA SER A 275 11.66 8.87 2.74
C SER A 275 10.36 9.48 3.28
N THR A 276 10.37 10.00 4.51
CA THR A 276 9.14 10.40 5.21
C THR A 276 9.32 11.67 6.02
N CYS A 277 8.47 12.66 5.74
CA CYS A 277 8.53 14.00 6.34
C CYS A 277 7.21 14.35 7.03
N LYS A 278 7.27 14.97 8.21
CA LYS A 278 6.12 15.63 8.85
C LYS A 278 6.02 17.06 8.31
N LEU A 279 4.84 17.44 7.83
CA LEU A 279 4.58 18.76 7.27
C LEU A 279 3.80 19.65 8.23
N SER A 280 3.67 20.94 7.90
CA SER A 280 2.98 21.96 8.69
C SER A 280 1.48 21.70 8.91
N ASP A 281 0.87 20.78 8.16
CA ASP A 281 -0.50 20.29 8.39
C ASP A 281 -0.59 19.25 9.53
N GLY A 282 0.53 18.95 10.19
CA GLY A 282 0.64 17.93 11.23
C GLY A 282 0.67 16.50 10.71
N LYS A 283 0.44 16.29 9.41
CA LYS A 283 0.42 14.96 8.77
C LYS A 283 1.83 14.57 8.33
N VAL A 284 2.00 13.27 8.17
CA VAL A 284 3.25 12.64 7.76
C VAL A 284 3.09 12.21 6.31
N TRP A 285 3.99 12.64 5.43
CA TRP A 285 3.93 12.40 3.99
C TRP A 285 5.17 11.65 3.50
N ASN A 286 4.96 10.76 2.52
CA ASN A 286 6.04 10.09 1.80
C ASN A 286 6.63 11.02 0.74
N ASP A 287 7.96 11.04 0.61
CA ASP A 287 8.70 11.87 -0.34
C ASP A 287 8.29 11.65 -1.81
N ILE A 288 7.76 10.47 -2.17
CA ILE A 288 7.25 10.17 -3.51
C ILE A 288 6.11 11.10 -3.96
N HIS A 289 5.39 11.70 -3.02
CA HIS A 289 4.30 12.63 -3.30
C HIS A 289 4.76 14.09 -3.23
N LEU A 290 6.01 14.34 -2.84
CA LEU A 290 6.55 15.66 -2.60
C LEU A 290 7.36 16.13 -3.80
N SER A 291 7.24 17.41 -4.13
CA SER A 291 8.21 18.11 -4.97
C SER A 291 8.55 19.46 -4.35
N SER A 292 9.73 20.00 -4.66
CA SER A 292 10.16 21.28 -4.12
C SER A 292 9.22 22.40 -4.56
N ALA A 293 8.97 23.34 -3.64
CA ALA A 293 8.21 24.55 -3.87
C ALA A 293 8.95 25.73 -3.23
N SER A 294 8.67 26.94 -3.72
CA SER A 294 9.13 28.17 -3.06
C SER A 294 8.11 28.60 -2.00
N PRO A 295 8.53 29.36 -0.97
CA PRO A 295 7.60 29.91 0.00
C PRO A 295 6.52 30.72 -0.72
N ALA A 296 5.26 30.41 -0.44
CA ALA A 296 4.16 31.26 -0.82
C ALA A 296 4.29 32.55 0.01
N ILE A 297 4.41 33.70 -0.65
CA ILE A 297 4.18 34.97 0.04
C ILE A 297 2.70 34.93 0.41
N ALA A 298 2.39 34.93 1.71
CA ALA A 298 1.04 35.09 2.19
C ALA A 298 0.52 36.38 1.57
N ALA A 299 -0.51 36.28 0.73
CA ALA A 299 -1.16 37.46 0.17
C ALA A 299 -1.56 38.33 1.37
N GLU A 300 -0.93 39.49 1.49
CA GLU A 300 -1.39 40.53 2.40
C GLU A 300 -2.88 40.72 2.11
N THR A 301 -3.68 40.65 3.17
CA THR A 301 -5.08 41.03 3.15
C THR A 301 -5.15 42.45 2.62
N HIS A 302 -5.47 42.60 1.34
CA HIS A 302 -5.83 43.88 0.76
C HIS A 302 -7.10 44.32 1.48
N ASP A 303 -6.91 45.31 2.35
CA ASP A 303 -7.93 46.08 3.03
C ASP A 303 -8.94 46.58 1.99
N SER A 304 -10.14 46.00 2.00
CA SER A 304 -11.23 46.37 1.11
C SER A 304 -11.96 47.59 1.67
N SER A 305 -11.32 48.75 1.57
CA SER A 305 -11.98 50.05 1.62
C SER A 305 -11.94 50.73 0.25
N VAL A 306 -12.75 50.24 -0.70
CA VAL A 306 -13.06 50.99 -1.93
C VAL A 306 -14.57 50.82 -2.22
N GLN A 307 -15.26 51.95 -2.29
CA GLN A 307 -16.70 52.07 -2.52
C GLN A 307 -17.12 51.60 -3.94
N PRO A 308 -18.39 51.21 -4.15
CA PRO A 308 -18.85 50.72 -5.44
C PRO A 308 -19.23 51.88 -6.37
N ASP A 309 -18.45 52.09 -7.43
CA ASP A 309 -18.83 52.93 -8.57
C ASP A 309 -19.67 52.14 -9.60
N GLU A 310 -20.59 52.87 -10.21
CA GLU A 310 -21.75 52.47 -10.99
C GLU A 310 -21.49 51.54 -12.19
N VAL A 311 -22.38 50.56 -12.35
CA VAL A 311 -22.44 49.65 -13.51
C VAL A 311 -23.13 50.37 -14.67
N TYR A 312 -22.37 50.69 -15.72
CA TYR A 312 -22.91 51.14 -17.01
C TYR A 312 -23.45 49.93 -17.79
N LEU A 313 -24.77 49.81 -17.92
CA LEU A 313 -25.44 48.83 -18.79
C LEU A 313 -25.59 49.38 -20.22
N PRO A 314 -25.20 48.65 -21.28
CA PRO A 314 -25.50 49.06 -22.64
C PRO A 314 -26.96 48.72 -23.00
N SER A 315 -27.65 49.75 -23.51
CA SER A 315 -29.02 49.75 -24.02
C SER A 315 -29.21 48.83 -25.24
N PHE A 316 -30.13 47.87 -25.17
CA PHE A 316 -30.64 47.13 -26.34
C PHE A 316 -31.88 47.82 -26.91
N ALA A 317 -31.85 48.15 -28.21
CA ALA A 317 -32.97 48.73 -28.94
C ALA A 317 -34.06 47.67 -29.25
N PRO A 318 -35.37 48.02 -29.26
CA PRO A 318 -36.44 47.07 -29.57
C PRO A 318 -36.71 46.95 -31.08
N LEU A 319 -37.03 45.74 -31.54
CA LEU A 319 -37.47 45.43 -32.90
C LEU A 319 -38.93 45.88 -33.14
N PRO A 320 -39.28 46.36 -34.36
CA PRO A 320 -40.63 46.83 -34.66
C PRO A 320 -41.58 45.67 -35.03
N SER A 321 -42.83 45.79 -34.59
CA SER A 321 -43.95 44.89 -34.89
C SER A 321 -44.55 45.14 -36.28
N LEU A 322 -44.85 44.07 -37.02
CA LEU A 322 -45.60 44.08 -38.29
C LEU A 322 -47.11 44.29 -38.04
N PRO A 323 -47.83 45.00 -38.92
CA PRO A 323 -49.28 45.18 -38.82
C PRO A 323 -50.06 44.04 -39.50
N ALA A 324 -51.35 43.96 -39.14
CA ALA A 324 -52.32 42.87 -39.23
C ALA A 324 -52.48 42.14 -40.57
#